data_AF-A0A529HJI3-F1
#
_entry.id   AF-A0A529HJI3-F1
#
_cell.length_a   1.000
_cell.length_b   1.000
_cell.length_c   1.000
_cell.angle_alpha   90.00
_cell.angle_beta   90.00
_cell.angle_gamma   90.00
#
_symmetry.space_group_name_H-M   'P 1'
#
loop_
_entity.id
_entity.type
_entity.pdbx_description
1 polymer ?
#
loop_
_entity_poly.entity_id
_entity_poly.type
_entity_poly.pdbx_seq_one_letter_code
_entity_poly.pdbx_strand_id
1 'polypeptide(L)'
;IFVIDPSFKLVGAIDLDQILRTKRAVKVEDVMHETRHAIPATMDQEEAAREFEQYDLLSAAVVDENERLVGVLTIDDVVDVIQQEAEEDLLRMGGVGDEELSDTVLATSRSRVPWLLVNLLTAFLAASVIGLFDQTIEHIVALAVLMPIVAGMGGNAGSQTMTVTVRALATKDIDIY
;
A
#
# COMPACT_ATOMS: atom_id res chain seq x y z
N ILE A 1 -2.36 -18.80 -21.39
CA ILE A 1 -3.73 -19.28 -21.69
C ILE A 1 -4.15 -20.22 -20.59
N PHE A 2 -5.29 -19.99 -19.96
CA PHE A 2 -5.79 -20.84 -18.86
C PHE A 2 -6.70 -21.93 -19.39
N VAL A 3 -6.59 -23.12 -18.81
CA VAL A 3 -7.38 -24.31 -19.14
C VAL A 3 -8.36 -24.55 -18.00
N ILE A 4 -9.62 -24.76 -18.35
CA ILE A 4 -10.71 -25.01 -17.40
C ILE A 4 -11.43 -26.31 -17.72
N ASP A 5 -12.06 -26.89 -16.70
CA ASP A 5 -12.98 -28.02 -16.86
C ASP A 5 -14.41 -27.53 -17.18
N PRO A 6 -15.37 -28.44 -17.48
CA PRO A 6 -16.77 -28.07 -17.71
C PRO A 6 -17.48 -27.42 -16.51
N SER A 7 -16.92 -27.51 -15.30
CA SER A 7 -17.41 -26.86 -14.07
C SER A 7 -16.77 -25.49 -13.84
N PHE A 8 -16.01 -24.98 -14.81
CA PHE A 8 -15.22 -23.74 -14.74
C PHE A 8 -14.03 -23.77 -13.77
N LYS A 9 -13.65 -24.94 -13.24
CA LYS A 9 -12.48 -25.02 -12.38
C LYS A 9 -11.21 -24.83 -13.18
N LEU A 10 -10.28 -24.04 -12.64
CA LEU A 10 -8.94 -23.89 -13.20
C LEU A 10 -8.18 -25.21 -13.08
N VAL A 11 -7.77 -25.79 -14.21
CA VAL A 11 -7.04 -27.08 -14.24
C VAL A 11 -5.59 -26.94 -14.70
N GLY A 12 -5.23 -25.82 -15.33
CA GLY A 12 -3.86 -25.57 -15.75
C GLY A 12 -3.68 -24.31 -16.59
N ALA A 13 -2.46 -24.08 -17.03
CA ALA A 13 -2.09 -23.02 -17.94
C ALA A 13 -1.17 -23.55 -19.05
N ILE A 14 -1.15 -22.82 -20.17
CA ILE A 14 -0.22 -23.04 -21.27
C ILE A 14 0.29 -21.69 -21.76
N ASP A 15 1.60 -21.61 -21.97
CA ASP A 15 2.23 -20.43 -22.54
C ASP A 15 1.89 -20.29 -24.02
N LEU A 16 1.72 -19.05 -24.47
CA LEU A 16 1.30 -18.79 -25.84
C LEU A 16 2.32 -19.31 -26.85
N ASP A 17 3.62 -19.16 -26.57
CA ASP A 17 4.68 -19.63 -27.46
C ASP A 17 4.69 -21.17 -27.57
N GLN A 18 4.38 -21.88 -26.47
CA GLN A 18 4.25 -23.33 -26.47
C GLN A 18 3.08 -23.79 -27.34
N ILE A 19 1.93 -23.11 -27.26
CA ILE A 19 0.78 -23.39 -28.14
C ILE A 19 1.15 -23.17 -29.61
N LEU A 20 1.84 -22.08 -29.93
CA LEU A 20 2.21 -21.73 -31.30
C LEU A 20 3.23 -22.72 -31.91
N ARG A 21 4.05 -23.38 -31.08
CA ARG A 21 5.06 -24.37 -31.51
C ARG A 21 4.55 -25.80 -31.53
N THR A 22 3.43 -26.08 -30.86
CA THR A 22 2.89 -27.44 -30.71
C THR A 22 2.12 -27.87 -31.96
N LYS A 23 2.26 -29.15 -32.35
CA LYS A 23 1.50 -29.71 -33.48
C LYS A 23 0.01 -29.78 -33.12
N ARG A 24 -0.87 -29.41 -34.06
CA ARG A 24 -2.33 -29.37 -33.87
C ARG A 24 -3.00 -30.66 -33.37
N ALA A 25 -2.38 -31.82 -33.59
CA ALA A 25 -2.93 -33.12 -33.18
C ALA A 25 -2.59 -33.51 -31.72
N VAL A 26 -1.69 -32.77 -31.07
CA VAL A 26 -1.33 -32.99 -29.66
C VAL A 26 -2.44 -32.42 -28.78
N LYS A 27 -2.81 -33.13 -27.72
CA LYS A 27 -3.87 -32.67 -26.83
C LYS A 27 -3.36 -31.59 -25.88
N VAL A 28 -4.28 -30.72 -25.46
CA VAL A 28 -4.03 -29.65 -24.47
C VAL A 28 -3.55 -30.25 -23.13
N GLU A 29 -4.14 -31.37 -22.71
CA GLU A 29 -3.78 -32.07 -21.47
C GLU A 29 -2.30 -32.52 -21.42
N ASP A 30 -1.69 -32.77 -22.58
CA ASP A 30 -0.31 -33.25 -22.67
C ASP A 30 0.72 -32.10 -22.66
N VAL A 31 0.28 -30.85 -22.87
CA VAL A 31 1.16 -29.67 -22.98
C VAL A 31 0.93 -28.64 -21.89
N MET A 32 -0.19 -28.71 -21.17
CA MET A 32 -0.47 -27.83 -20.05
C MET A 32 0.41 -28.15 -18.85
N HIS A 33 0.68 -27.10 -18.07
CA HIS A 33 1.31 -27.18 -16.76
C HIS A 33 0.30 -26.76 -15.69
N GLU A 34 0.45 -27.30 -14.47
CA GLU A 34 -0.36 -26.87 -13.34
C GLU A 34 -0.12 -25.39 -13.04
N THR A 35 -1.21 -24.64 -12.85
CA THR A 35 -1.13 -23.23 -12.44
C THR A 35 -0.86 -23.18 -10.94
N ARG A 36 0.33 -22.72 -10.56
CA ARG A 36 0.75 -22.67 -9.14
C ARG A 36 0.36 -21.37 -8.41
N HIS A 37 -0.08 -20.35 -9.16
CA HIS A 37 -0.32 -19.01 -8.63
C HIS A 37 -1.68 -18.47 -9.09
N ALA A 38 -2.75 -19.11 -8.64
CA ALA A 38 -4.10 -18.59 -8.82
C ALA A 38 -4.41 -17.57 -7.71
N ILE A 39 -4.87 -16.39 -8.09
CA ILE A 39 -5.20 -15.31 -7.15
C ILE A 39 -6.67 -15.42 -6.77
N PRO A 40 -7.01 -15.49 -5.47
CA PRO A 40 -8.40 -15.41 -5.02
C PRO A 40 -9.03 -14.06 -5.37
N ALA A 41 -10.27 -14.06 -5.85
CA ALA A 41 -11.02 -12.83 -6.15
C ALA A 41 -11.25 -11.92 -4.93
N THR A 42 -11.08 -12.47 -3.73
CA THR A 42 -11.20 -11.75 -2.45
C THR A 42 -9.85 -11.29 -1.87
N MET A 43 -8.74 -11.60 -2.55
CA MET A 43 -7.41 -11.17 -2.14
C MET A 43 -7.28 -9.66 -2.30
N ASP A 44 -6.60 -9.03 -1.36
CA ASP A 44 -6.33 -7.60 -1.42
C ASP A 44 -5.42 -7.26 -2.63
N GLN A 45 -5.64 -6.10 -3.24
CA GLN A 45 -4.91 -5.70 -4.46
C GLN A 45 -3.40 -5.54 -4.22
N GLU A 46 -2.99 -5.09 -3.03
CA GLU A 46 -1.59 -4.95 -2.64
C GLU A 46 -0.94 -6.34 -2.45
N GLU A 47 -1.70 -7.31 -1.91
CA GLU A 47 -1.25 -8.71 -1.81
C GLU A 47 -1.13 -9.38 -3.18
N ALA A 48 -2.11 -9.18 -4.06
CA ALA A 48 -2.04 -9.64 -5.44
C ALA A 48 -0.84 -9.06 -6.20
N ALA A 49 -0.56 -7.76 -6.02
CA ALA A 49 0.60 -7.11 -6.62
C ALA A 49 1.93 -7.70 -6.12
N ARG A 50 2.01 -8.04 -4.83
CA ARG A 50 3.18 -8.70 -4.23
C ARG A 50 3.41 -10.11 -4.80
N GLU A 51 2.37 -10.89 -5.03
CA GLU A 51 2.49 -12.20 -5.70
C GLU A 51 3.07 -12.07 -7.11
N PHE A 52 2.67 -11.02 -7.85
CA PHE A 52 3.21 -10.72 -9.17
C PHE A 52 4.71 -10.37 -9.13
N GLU A 53 5.12 -9.56 -8.16
CA GLU A 53 6.53 -9.20 -7.96
C GLU A 53 7.37 -10.40 -7.49
N GLN A 54 6.85 -11.19 -6.54
CA GLN A 54 7.58 -12.31 -5.94
C GLN A 54 7.85 -13.44 -6.94
N TYR A 55 6.89 -13.71 -7.83
CA TYR A 55 6.94 -14.83 -8.77
C TYR A 55 7.19 -14.39 -10.23
N ASP A 56 7.52 -13.11 -10.46
CA ASP A 56 7.74 -12.53 -11.79
C ASP A 56 6.60 -12.85 -12.78
N LEU A 57 5.34 -12.74 -12.31
CA LEU A 57 4.17 -13.13 -13.10
C LEU A 57 3.87 -12.10 -14.19
N LEU A 58 3.59 -12.57 -15.41
CA LEU A 58 3.05 -11.73 -16.49
C LEU A 58 1.52 -11.63 -16.45
N SER A 59 0.88 -12.70 -15.96
CA SER A 59 -0.57 -12.80 -15.79
C SER A 59 -0.90 -13.88 -14.76
N ALA A 60 -1.99 -13.70 -14.03
CA ALA A 60 -2.49 -14.69 -13.08
C ALA A 60 -3.98 -14.97 -13.32
N ALA A 61 -4.38 -16.21 -13.07
CA ALA A 61 -5.78 -16.59 -13.08
C ALA A 61 -6.45 -16.10 -11.79
N VAL A 62 -7.62 -15.48 -11.91
CA VAL A 62 -8.42 -15.07 -10.75
C VAL A 62 -9.53 -16.09 -10.51
N VAL A 63 -9.59 -16.63 -9.29
CA VAL A 63 -10.53 -17.70 -8.91
C VAL A 63 -11.49 -17.30 -7.80
N ASP A 64 -12.71 -17.82 -7.84
CA ASP A 64 -13.67 -17.67 -6.74
C ASP A 64 -13.41 -18.68 -5.59
N GLU A 65 -14.22 -18.61 -4.53
CA GLU A 65 -14.15 -19.52 -3.37
C GLU A 65 -14.33 -21.00 -3.73
N ASN A 66 -14.87 -21.32 -4.91
CA ASN A 66 -15.07 -22.68 -5.42
C ASN A 66 -13.99 -23.11 -6.42
N GLU A 67 -12.88 -22.35 -6.52
CA GLU A 67 -11.77 -22.53 -7.47
C GLU A 67 -12.18 -22.37 -8.93
N ARG A 68 -13.27 -21.66 -9.21
CA ARG A 68 -13.72 -21.39 -10.57
C ARG A 68 -13.00 -20.17 -11.12
N LEU A 69 -12.52 -20.27 -12.35
CA LEU A 69 -11.91 -19.15 -13.06
C LEU A 69 -12.97 -18.08 -13.34
N VAL A 70 -12.82 -16.91 -12.72
CA VAL A 70 -13.74 -15.76 -12.88
C VAL A 70 -13.09 -14.59 -13.62
N GLY A 71 -11.76 -14.57 -13.72
CA GLY A 71 -11.05 -13.49 -14.38
C GLY A 71 -9.57 -13.78 -14.63
N VAL A 72 -8.88 -12.79 -15.16
CA VAL A 72 -7.43 -12.78 -15.38
C VAL A 72 -6.92 -11.43 -14.94
N LEU A 73 -5.82 -11.42 -14.19
CA LEU A 73 -5.07 -10.22 -13.85
C LEU A 73 -3.80 -10.17 -14.71
N THR A 74 -3.42 -9.00 -15.21
CA THR A 74 -2.22 -8.81 -16.02
C THR A 74 -1.25 -7.83 -15.36
N ILE A 75 0.03 -7.92 -15.73
CA ILE A 75 1.08 -7.12 -15.11
C ILE A 75 0.89 -5.61 -15.31
N ASP A 76 0.28 -5.17 -16.41
CA ASP A 76 -0.03 -3.76 -16.65
C ASP A 76 -1.02 -3.20 -15.61
N ASP A 77 -2.07 -3.94 -15.27
CA ASP A 77 -3.00 -3.56 -14.20
C ASP A 77 -2.31 -3.53 -12.83
N VAL A 78 -1.42 -4.50 -12.57
CA VAL A 78 -0.68 -4.59 -11.31
C VAL A 78 0.31 -3.43 -11.14
N VAL A 79 0.95 -3.00 -12.22
CA VAL A 79 1.87 -1.84 -12.19
C VAL A 79 1.13 -0.56 -11.82
N ASP A 80 -0.13 -0.41 -12.23
CA ASP A 80 -0.97 0.72 -11.81
C ASP A 80 -1.32 0.64 -10.33
N VAL A 81 -1.66 -0.55 -9.81
CA VAL A 81 -1.91 -0.77 -8.38
C VAL A 81 -0.69 -0.42 -7.53
N ILE A 82 0.51 -0.90 -7.90
CA ILE A 82 1.75 -0.60 -7.14
C ILE A 82 1.99 0.91 -7.04
N GLN A 83 1.71 1.67 -8.10
CA GLN A 83 1.86 3.12 -8.09
C GLN A 83 0.80 3.80 -7.22
N GLN A 84 -0.45 3.35 -7.29
CA GLN A 84 -1.55 3.88 -6.48
C GLN A 84 -1.29 3.66 -4.99
N GLU A 85 -0.91 2.45 -4.59
CA GLU A 85 -0.57 2.12 -3.19
C GLU A 85 0.60 2.98 -2.69
N ALA A 86 1.64 3.17 -3.49
CA ALA A 86 2.77 4.02 -3.12
C ALA A 86 2.36 5.51 -2.97
N GLU A 87 1.45 6.01 -3.79
CA GLU A 87 0.91 7.38 -3.67
C GLU A 87 0.02 7.51 -2.42
N GLU A 88 -0.85 6.54 -2.18
CA GLU A 88 -1.73 6.47 -1.01
C GLU A 88 -0.92 6.47 0.30
N ASP A 89 0.15 5.69 0.38
CA ASP A 89 1.06 5.67 1.52
C ASP A 89 1.74 7.03 1.76
N LEU A 90 2.16 7.71 0.70
CA LEU A 90 2.74 9.06 0.79
C LEU A 90 1.73 10.08 1.32
N LEU A 91 0.49 10.05 0.83
CA LEU A 91 -0.58 10.93 1.27
C LEU A 91 -0.93 10.67 2.74
N ARG A 92 -1.04 9.40 3.14
CA ARG A 92 -1.33 8.99 4.52
C ARG A 92 -0.22 9.38 5.49
N MET A 93 1.05 9.30 5.11
CA MET A 93 2.16 9.82 5.92
C MET A 93 2.04 11.34 6.17
N GLY A 94 1.47 12.07 5.22
CA GLY A 94 1.15 13.50 5.36
C GLY A 94 -0.10 13.79 6.20
N GLY A 95 -0.83 12.76 6.65
CA GLY A 95 -2.13 12.90 7.30
C GLY A 95 -3.22 13.38 6.36
N VAL A 96 -3.08 13.09 5.06
CA VAL A 96 -4.04 13.40 4.00
C VAL A 96 -4.74 12.09 3.60
N GLY A 97 -6.06 12.15 3.36
CA GLY A 97 -6.83 11.01 2.86
C GLY A 97 -6.76 10.86 1.35
N ASP A 98 -7.64 10.04 0.76
CA ASP A 98 -7.84 9.91 -0.70
C ASP A 98 -8.41 11.20 -1.29
N GLU A 99 -7.54 12.20 -1.45
CA GLU A 99 -7.83 13.44 -2.13
C GLU A 99 -7.27 13.38 -3.54
N GLU A 100 -8.12 13.62 -4.53
CA GLU A 100 -7.65 13.81 -5.90
C GLU A 100 -7.32 15.28 -6.15
N LEU A 101 -6.37 15.57 -7.03
CA LEU A 101 -6.10 16.94 -7.50
C LEU A 101 -7.34 17.60 -8.15
N SER A 102 -8.31 16.80 -8.58
CA SER A 102 -9.58 17.20 -9.17
C SER A 102 -10.58 17.72 -8.13
N ASP A 103 -10.33 17.50 -6.84
CA ASP A 103 -11.29 17.78 -5.79
C ASP A 103 -11.55 19.27 -5.57
N THR A 104 -12.79 19.57 -5.20
CA THR A 104 -13.16 20.93 -4.80
C THR A 104 -12.50 21.30 -3.47
N VAL A 105 -12.16 22.57 -3.29
CA VAL A 105 -11.62 23.11 -2.03
C VAL A 105 -12.43 22.67 -0.80
N LEU A 106 -13.75 22.57 -0.93
CA LEU A 106 -14.63 22.13 0.16
C LEU A 106 -14.48 20.64 0.49
N ALA A 107 -14.29 19.79 -0.52
CA ALA A 107 -14.05 18.36 -0.33
C ALA A 107 -12.70 18.13 0.37
N THR A 108 -11.62 18.69 -0.17
CA THR A 108 -10.27 18.68 0.41
C THR A 108 -10.23 19.24 1.83
N SER A 109 -11.01 20.30 2.12
CA SER A 109 -11.06 20.85 3.48
C SER A 109 -11.72 19.87 4.46
N ARG A 110 -12.75 19.14 4.04
CA ARG A 110 -13.47 18.19 4.90
C ARG A 110 -12.64 16.96 5.26
N SER A 111 -11.79 16.48 4.36
CA SER A 111 -10.84 15.40 4.63
C SER A 111 -9.71 15.81 5.58
N ARG A 112 -9.20 17.05 5.46
CA ARG A 112 -8.07 17.53 6.30
C ARG A 112 -8.47 18.05 7.69
N VAL A 113 -9.64 18.68 7.82
CA VAL A 113 -10.08 19.33 9.07
C VAL A 113 -10.00 18.40 10.31
N PRO A 114 -10.46 17.14 10.25
CA PRO A 114 -10.36 16.24 11.40
C PRO A 114 -8.92 16.08 11.91
N TRP A 115 -7.96 15.86 11.01
CA TRP A 115 -6.55 15.70 11.39
C TRP A 115 -5.93 17.02 11.88
N LEU A 116 -6.30 18.15 11.27
CA LEU A 116 -5.86 19.47 11.73
C LEU A 116 -6.39 19.81 13.12
N LEU A 117 -7.62 19.42 13.45
CA LEU A 117 -8.19 19.59 14.79
C LEU A 117 -7.44 18.76 15.83
N VAL A 118 -7.06 17.52 15.51
CA VAL A 118 -6.23 16.68 16.40
C VAL A 118 -4.86 17.34 16.65
N ASN A 119 -4.21 17.88 15.61
CA ASN A 119 -2.96 18.61 15.76
C ASN A 119 -3.11 19.89 16.59
N LEU A 120 -4.20 20.63 16.37
CA LEU A 120 -4.50 21.85 17.14
C LEU A 120 -4.71 21.55 18.63
N LEU A 121 -5.45 20.48 18.96
CA LEU A 121 -5.64 20.05 20.34
C LEU A 121 -4.31 19.64 20.98
N THR A 122 -3.47 18.90 20.26
CA THR A 122 -2.12 18.54 20.72
C THR A 122 -1.25 19.79 20.95
N ALA A 123 -1.36 20.80 20.09
CA ALA A 123 -0.66 22.07 20.25
C ALA A 123 -1.13 22.83 21.52
N PHE A 124 -2.43 22.83 21.82
CA PHE A 124 -2.95 23.40 23.07
C PHE A 124 -2.45 22.65 24.31
N LEU A 125 -2.37 21.32 24.25
CA LEU A 125 -1.79 20.52 25.34
C LEU A 125 -0.31 20.87 25.56
N ALA A 126 0.48 20.97 24.50
CA ALA A 126 1.87 21.38 24.58
C ALA A 126 2.04 22.79 25.17
N ALA A 127 1.22 23.76 24.71
CA ALA A 127 1.22 25.12 25.24
C ALA A 127 0.85 25.16 26.72
N SER A 128 -0.10 24.33 27.15
CA SER A 128 -0.51 24.22 28.55
C SER A 128 0.64 23.71 29.43
N VAL A 129 1.43 22.74 28.94
CA VAL A 129 2.63 22.24 29.65
C VAL A 129 3.70 23.33 29.75
N ILE A 130 3.94 24.09 28.69
CA ILE A 130 4.89 25.22 28.70
C ILE A 130 4.48 26.27 29.74
N GLY A 131 3.18 26.58 29.84
CA GLY A 131 2.65 27.54 30.80
C GLY A 131 2.90 27.15 32.27
N LEU A 132 3.11 25.87 32.58
CA LEU A 132 3.50 25.43 33.93
C LEU A 132 4.91 25.88 34.33
N PHE A 133 5.76 26.22 33.35
CA PHE A 133 7.16 26.63 33.56
C PHE A 133 7.39 28.14 33.38
N ASP A 134 6.32 28.94 33.34
CA ASP A 134 6.37 30.39 33.07
C ASP A 134 7.37 31.13 33.97
N GLN A 135 7.33 30.88 35.29
CA GLN A 135 8.28 31.47 36.26
C GLN A 135 9.75 31.09 35.97
N THR A 136 10.00 29.90 35.45
CA THR A 136 11.38 29.47 35.11
C THR A 136 11.87 30.17 33.84
N ILE A 137 10.97 30.39 32.88
CA ILE A 137 11.26 31.10 31.63
C ILE A 137 11.59 32.57 31.91
N GLU A 138 10.89 33.21 32.86
CA GLU A 138 11.21 34.58 33.30
C GLU A 138 12.63 34.71 33.85
N HIS A 139 13.11 33.71 34.59
CA HIS A 139 14.48 33.70 35.11
C HIS A 139 15.54 33.35 34.06
N ILE A 140 15.19 32.53 33.06
CA ILE A 140 16.12 32.06 32.03
C ILE A 140 15.46 32.24 30.66
N VAL A 141 15.50 33.47 30.15
CA VAL A 141 14.94 33.85 28.84
C VAL A 141 15.49 33.00 27.69
N ALA A 142 16.72 32.47 27.82
CA ALA A 142 17.31 31.57 26.83
C ALA A 142 16.49 30.29 26.57
N LEU A 143 15.68 29.83 27.54
CA LEU A 143 14.79 28.68 27.35
C LEU A 143 13.75 28.95 26.26
N ALA A 144 13.29 30.20 26.12
CA ALA A 144 12.36 30.58 25.06
C ALA A 144 12.96 30.44 23.66
N VAL A 145 14.28 30.67 23.53
CA VAL A 145 15.01 30.50 22.26
C VAL A 145 15.28 29.01 21.97
N LEU A 146 15.48 28.19 23.01
CA LEU A 146 15.74 26.76 22.85
C LEU A 146 14.48 25.95 22.54
N MET A 147 13.30 26.39 22.99
CA MET A 147 12.03 25.67 22.81
C MET A 147 11.75 25.29 21.33
N PRO A 148 11.81 26.22 20.35
CA PRO A 148 11.60 25.87 18.94
C PRO A 148 12.66 24.91 18.39
N ILE A 149 13.91 25.00 18.86
CA ILE A 149 15.01 24.15 18.40
C ILE A 149 14.79 22.72 18.85
N VAL A 150 14.43 22.51 20.12
CA VAL A 150 14.16 21.17 20.67
C VAL A 150 12.92 20.57 20.01
N ALA A 151 11.84 21.34 19.88
CA ALA A 151 10.62 20.89 19.20
C ALA A 151 10.90 20.52 17.73
N GLY A 152 11.67 21.34 17.00
CA GLY A 152 12.05 21.07 15.61
C GLY A 152 12.93 19.84 15.45
N MET A 153 13.93 19.66 16.32
CA MET A 153 14.78 18.45 16.30
C MET A 153 14.00 17.19 16.66
N GLY A 154 13.09 17.27 17.64
CA GLY A 154 12.20 16.18 17.99
C GLY A 154 11.26 15.79 16.86
N GLY A 155 10.67 16.78 16.18
CA GLY A 155 9.83 16.57 15.00
C GLY A 155 10.60 15.91 13.84
N ASN A 156 11.78 16.44 13.50
CA ASN A 156 12.62 15.89 12.43
C ASN A 156 13.05 14.45 12.72
N ALA A 157 13.51 14.17 13.95
CA ALA A 157 13.89 12.82 14.36
C ALA A 157 12.69 11.86 14.33
N GLY A 158 11.51 12.34 14.76
CA GLY A 158 10.25 11.60 14.70
C GLY A 158 9.87 11.24 13.26
N SER A 159 9.87 12.22 12.35
CA SER A 159 9.57 12.00 10.93
C SER A 159 10.57 11.05 10.26
N GLN A 160 11.87 11.20 10.52
CA GLN A 160 12.89 10.28 9.98
C GLN A 160 12.68 8.84 10.47
N THR A 161 12.40 8.67 11.76
CA THR A 161 12.11 7.35 12.33
C THR A 161 10.84 6.75 11.72
N MET A 162 9.78 7.55 11.63
CA MET A 162 8.51 7.15 11.01
C MET A 162 8.71 6.68 9.56
N THR A 163 9.39 7.46 8.73
CA THR A 163 9.62 7.11 7.32
C THR A 163 10.37 5.78 7.18
N VAL A 164 11.41 5.56 7.98
CA VAL A 164 12.18 4.30 7.93
C VAL A 164 11.34 3.12 8.43
N THR A 165 10.63 3.29 9.55
CA THR A 165 9.81 2.22 10.14
C THR A 165 8.63 1.85 9.26
N VAL A 166 7.87 2.83 8.73
CA VAL A 166 6.72 2.60 7.85
C VAL A 166 7.16 1.87 6.59
N ARG A 167 8.23 2.34 5.94
CA ARG A 167 8.77 1.66 4.76
C ARG A 167 9.15 0.23 5.06
N ALA A 168 9.83 -0.02 6.18
CA ALA A 168 10.30 -1.35 6.52
C ALA A 168 9.17 -2.31 6.91
N LEU A 169 8.02 -1.78 7.38
CA LEU A 169 6.79 -2.54 7.55
C LEU A 169 6.13 -2.87 6.19
N ALA A 170 6.04 -1.88 5.29
CA ALA A 170 5.46 -2.05 3.96
C ALA A 170 6.27 -3.06 3.11
N THR A 171 7.60 -3.05 3.21
CA THR A 171 8.48 -3.99 2.49
C THR A 171 8.62 -5.35 3.18
N LYS A 172 7.94 -5.59 4.31
CA LYS A 172 8.09 -6.80 5.14
C LYS A 172 9.55 -7.11 5.56
N ASP A 173 10.41 -6.09 5.60
CA ASP A 173 11.80 -6.21 6.08
C ASP A 173 11.88 -6.36 7.62
N ILE A 174 10.81 -6.01 8.33
CA ILE A 174 10.67 -6.16 9.78
C ILE A 174 9.44 -7.02 10.06
N ASP A 175 9.65 -8.31 10.30
CA ASP A 175 8.63 -9.18 10.87
C ASP A 175 8.39 -8.75 12.32
N ILE A 176 7.16 -8.33 12.63
CA ILE A 176 6.72 -8.06 14.00
C ILE A 176 6.48 -9.41 14.68
N TYR A 177 7.52 -9.97 15.31
CA TYR A 177 7.41 -11.07 16.28
C TYR A 177 7.16 -10.56 17.70
#